data_AF-A0A1C6KQK2-F1
#
_entry.id   AF-A0A1C6KQK2-F1
#
_cell.length_a   1.000
_cell.length_b   1.000
_cell.length_c   1.000
_cell.angle_alpha   90.00
_cell.angle_beta   90.00
_cell.angle_gamma   90.00
#
_symmetry.space_group_name_H-M   'P 1'
#
loop_
_entity.id
_entity.type
_entity.pdbx_description
1 polymer ?
#
loop_
_entity_poly.entity_id
_entity_poly.type
_entity_poly.pdbx_seq_one_letter_code
_entity_poly.pdbx_strand_id
1 'polypeptide(L)'
;MQEVFIEVSKAVFAICDSESMYIYNLMEYVHSRKGEEFEVQAFTGVESLCACAKEKTIEILLISGKLLCEQVRELQIRKVMVLSEGEQICELSEYSAVYKYQPADSLIAEVMDSYARVKEAPAAALFKPEVEVTGIYSPVKRTGKTSFALTLGQLLASTKAVLYLNLEEYAGFDVLMNRQFDGDISDLMYFSGSGKGNLISKLGGLVQTINNLDYIPPAFSPFDLRSIKCSEWLGLIEDLCSYSSYEVILLDFGEQVDNLPELLNRCGKIYMPVREDSMAVTKIAQYEKVMVAREYEEVLGKTIKLKLPFHSSFGKKEHYVEQLIWSELGDYVRQLIRKESG
;
A
#
# COMPACT_ATOMS: atom_id res chain seq x y z
N MET A 1 -53.77 -5.80 -10.20
CA MET A 1 -52.48 -5.22 -9.77
C MET A 1 -51.49 -5.50 -10.88
N GLN A 2 -51.03 -4.47 -11.56
CA GLN A 2 -50.02 -4.59 -12.63
C GLN A 2 -48.66 -4.62 -11.92
N GLU A 3 -47.92 -5.72 -12.06
CA GLU A 3 -46.54 -5.80 -11.58
C GLU A 3 -45.70 -4.80 -12.37
N VAL A 4 -45.12 -3.82 -11.65
CA VAL A 4 -44.16 -2.89 -12.21
C VAL A 4 -42.81 -3.59 -12.17
N PHE A 5 -42.36 -4.12 -13.31
CA PHE A 5 -40.98 -4.52 -13.50
C PHE A 5 -40.12 -3.25 -13.57
N ILE A 6 -39.38 -2.97 -12.50
CA ILE A 6 -38.32 -1.97 -12.55
C ILE A 6 -37.12 -2.66 -13.20
N GLU A 7 -36.91 -2.42 -14.48
CA GLU A 7 -35.73 -2.88 -15.20
C GLU A 7 -34.54 -2.05 -14.70
N VAL A 8 -33.72 -2.61 -13.81
CA VAL A 8 -32.48 -1.98 -13.37
C VAL A 8 -31.50 -2.08 -14.53
N SER A 9 -31.19 -0.96 -15.18
CA SER A 9 -30.20 -0.93 -16.27
C SER A 9 -28.84 -1.37 -15.73
N LYS A 10 -28.24 -2.41 -16.33
CA LYS A 10 -26.92 -2.90 -15.93
C LYS A 10 -25.84 -1.83 -16.19
N ALA A 11 -24.87 -1.76 -15.29
CA ALA A 11 -23.65 -0.98 -15.50
C ALA A 11 -22.85 -1.53 -16.70
N VAL A 12 -22.13 -0.66 -17.41
CA VAL A 12 -21.41 -1.05 -18.63
C VAL A 12 -19.96 -1.47 -18.32
N PHE A 13 -19.55 -2.62 -18.89
CA PHE A 13 -18.16 -3.03 -19.05
C PHE A 13 -17.75 -2.74 -20.51
N ALA A 14 -16.98 -1.68 -20.71
CA ALA A 14 -16.54 -1.23 -22.01
C ALA A 14 -15.16 -1.78 -22.39
N ILE A 15 -14.99 -2.18 -23.65
CA ILE A 15 -13.71 -2.57 -24.23
C ILE A 15 -13.47 -1.69 -25.46
N CYS A 16 -12.33 -1.00 -25.54
CA CYS A 16 -12.02 -0.06 -26.61
C CYS A 16 -10.63 -0.30 -27.20
N ASP A 17 -10.55 -0.81 -28.42
CA ASP A 17 -9.31 -1.00 -29.16
C ASP A 17 -9.59 -0.89 -30.66
N SER A 18 -8.65 -0.33 -31.42
CA SER A 18 -8.71 -0.27 -32.89
C SER A 18 -8.82 -1.64 -33.57
N GLU A 19 -8.39 -2.72 -32.91
CA GLU A 19 -8.42 -4.08 -33.44
C GLU A 19 -9.77 -4.77 -33.24
N SER A 20 -10.65 -4.60 -34.24
CA SER A 20 -12.03 -5.12 -34.25
C SER A 20 -12.14 -6.62 -33.94
N MET A 21 -11.27 -7.45 -34.52
CA MET A 21 -11.32 -8.90 -34.32
C MET A 21 -10.93 -9.31 -32.89
N TYR A 22 -9.98 -8.60 -32.29
CA TYR A 22 -9.57 -8.85 -30.91
C TYR A 22 -10.68 -8.47 -29.93
N ILE A 23 -11.22 -7.25 -30.03
CA ILE A 23 -12.24 -6.77 -29.08
C ILE A 23 -13.53 -7.57 -29.18
N TYR A 24 -13.90 -8.07 -30.35
CA TYR A 24 -15.08 -8.90 -30.51
C TYR A 24 -14.93 -10.21 -29.73
N ASN A 25 -13.78 -10.89 -29.87
CA ASN A 25 -13.50 -12.13 -29.14
C ASN A 25 -13.43 -11.89 -27.63
N LEU A 26 -12.81 -10.79 -27.20
CA LEU A 26 -12.73 -10.44 -25.77
C LEU A 26 -14.10 -10.08 -25.21
N MET A 27 -14.93 -9.35 -25.95
CA MET A 27 -16.30 -8.99 -25.57
C MET A 27 -17.16 -10.23 -25.36
N GLU A 28 -17.17 -11.17 -26.31
CA GLU A 28 -17.90 -12.44 -26.17
C GLU A 28 -17.45 -13.21 -24.94
N TYR A 29 -16.15 -13.25 -24.70
CA TYR A 29 -15.59 -13.95 -23.55
C TYR A 29 -15.98 -13.29 -22.22
N VAL A 30 -15.83 -11.96 -22.11
CA VAL A 30 -16.26 -11.19 -20.92
C VAL A 30 -17.77 -11.33 -20.72
N HIS A 31 -18.56 -11.28 -21.79
CA HIS A 31 -20.01 -11.47 -21.73
C HIS A 31 -20.38 -12.85 -21.19
N SER A 32 -19.68 -13.91 -21.62
CA SER A 32 -19.92 -15.28 -21.12
C SER A 32 -19.64 -15.46 -19.61
N ARG A 33 -18.74 -14.66 -19.03
CA ARG A 33 -18.34 -14.73 -17.61
C ARG A 33 -19.06 -13.71 -16.74
N LYS A 34 -19.38 -12.53 -17.29
CA LYS A 34 -19.78 -11.32 -16.56
C LYS A 34 -21.02 -10.63 -17.11
N GLY A 35 -21.67 -11.19 -18.13
CA GLY A 35 -22.89 -10.66 -18.73
C GLY A 35 -24.10 -10.64 -17.78
N GLU A 36 -24.08 -11.41 -16.69
CA GLU A 36 -25.08 -11.31 -15.62
C GLU A 36 -24.91 -10.02 -14.78
N GLU A 37 -23.67 -9.63 -14.49
CA GLU A 37 -23.30 -8.48 -13.66
C GLU A 37 -23.24 -7.17 -14.48
N PHE A 38 -22.78 -7.23 -15.73
CA PHE A 38 -22.51 -6.06 -16.57
C PHE A 38 -23.14 -6.17 -17.95
N GLU A 39 -23.48 -5.03 -18.54
CA GLU A 39 -23.69 -4.91 -19.98
C GLU A 39 -22.34 -4.73 -20.66
N VAL A 40 -21.89 -5.74 -21.42
CA VAL A 40 -20.57 -5.71 -22.08
C VAL A 40 -20.69 -5.05 -23.45
N GLN A 41 -19.90 -4.02 -23.72
CA GLN A 41 -19.89 -3.31 -24.99
C GLN A 41 -18.46 -3.13 -25.54
N ALA A 42 -18.31 -3.24 -26.86
CA ALA A 42 -17.03 -3.06 -27.55
C ALA A 42 -17.06 -1.84 -28.49
N PHE A 43 -15.96 -1.11 -28.53
CA PHE A 43 -15.79 0.10 -29.32
C PHE A 43 -14.46 0.03 -30.08
N THR A 44 -14.47 0.45 -31.35
CA THR A 44 -13.24 0.57 -32.16
C THR A 44 -12.63 1.97 -32.15
N GLY A 45 -13.29 2.93 -31.49
CA GLY A 45 -12.87 4.33 -31.47
C GLY A 45 -13.49 5.12 -30.32
N VAL A 46 -12.85 6.24 -30.02
CA VAL A 46 -13.16 7.11 -28.87
C VAL A 46 -14.54 7.78 -29.00
N GLU A 47 -14.94 8.18 -30.20
CA GLU A 47 -16.21 8.90 -30.41
C GLU A 47 -17.42 8.08 -29.95
N SER A 48 -17.48 6.79 -30.33
CA SER A 48 -18.56 5.88 -29.93
C SER A 48 -18.53 5.55 -28.44
N LEU A 49 -17.34 5.42 -27.86
CA LEU A 49 -17.17 5.23 -26.41
C LEU A 49 -17.72 6.45 -25.63
N CYS A 50 -17.34 7.66 -26.04
CA CYS A 50 -17.82 8.90 -25.44
C CYS A 50 -19.33 9.11 -25.62
N ALA A 51 -19.91 8.68 -26.74
CA ALA A 51 -21.36 8.68 -26.94
C ALA A 51 -22.06 7.74 -25.95
N CYS A 52 -21.54 6.53 -25.77
CA CYS A 52 -22.06 5.59 -24.77
C CYS A 52 -21.96 6.14 -23.34
N ALA A 53 -20.83 6.76 -22.98
CA ALA A 53 -20.61 7.34 -21.66
C ALA A 53 -21.56 8.50 -21.31
N LYS A 54 -22.20 9.13 -22.32
CA LYS A 54 -23.23 10.16 -22.12
C LYS A 54 -24.60 9.56 -21.80
N GLU A 55 -24.86 8.34 -22.25
CA GLU A 55 -26.16 7.68 -22.11
C GLU A 55 -26.19 6.66 -20.97
N LYS A 56 -25.05 6.00 -20.71
CA LYS A 56 -24.92 4.90 -19.75
C LYS A 56 -23.73 5.10 -18.82
N THR A 57 -23.87 4.62 -17.59
CA THR A 57 -22.77 4.58 -16.63
C THR A 57 -21.80 3.45 -16.99
N ILE A 58 -20.58 3.82 -17.36
CA ILE A 58 -19.49 2.88 -17.59
C ILE A 58 -18.75 2.67 -16.27
N GLU A 59 -18.70 1.43 -15.80
CA GLU A 59 -18.02 1.08 -14.55
C GLU A 59 -16.60 0.57 -14.78
N ILE A 60 -16.39 -0.20 -15.83
CA ILE A 60 -15.08 -0.73 -16.20
C ILE A 60 -14.81 -0.37 -17.67
N LEU A 61 -13.63 0.17 -17.94
CA LEU A 61 -13.12 0.40 -19.29
C LEU A 61 -11.77 -0.29 -19.48
N LEU A 62 -11.69 -1.22 -20.42
CA LEU A 62 -10.42 -1.71 -20.97
C LEU A 62 -10.13 -0.94 -22.26
N ILE A 63 -9.00 -0.23 -22.35
CA ILE A 63 -8.69 0.60 -23.52
C ILE A 63 -7.26 0.40 -24.00
N SER A 64 -7.07 0.35 -25.32
CA SER A 64 -5.73 0.38 -25.92
C SER A 64 -5.03 1.70 -25.58
N GLY A 65 -3.75 1.65 -25.21
CA GLY A 65 -2.97 2.85 -24.92
C GLY A 65 -2.97 3.88 -26.07
N LYS A 66 -3.13 3.41 -27.32
CA LYS A 66 -3.20 4.24 -28.53
C LYS A 66 -4.48 5.10 -28.61
N LEU A 67 -5.55 4.69 -27.94
CA LEU A 67 -6.86 5.37 -27.96
C LEU A 67 -7.10 6.21 -26.69
N LEU A 68 -6.20 6.17 -25.72
CA LEU A 68 -6.34 6.92 -24.48
C LEU A 68 -5.93 8.38 -24.68
N CYS A 69 -6.90 9.26 -24.89
CA CYS A 69 -6.73 10.71 -25.06
C CYS A 69 -7.44 11.50 -23.96
N GLU A 70 -7.29 12.83 -23.95
CA GLU A 70 -7.91 13.72 -22.94
C GLU A 70 -9.42 13.54 -22.83
N GLN A 71 -10.13 13.34 -23.95
CA GLN A 71 -11.59 13.11 -23.94
C GLN A 71 -11.98 11.87 -23.13
N VAL A 72 -11.17 10.80 -23.18
CA VAL A 72 -11.42 9.59 -22.39
C VAL A 72 -11.08 9.84 -20.92
N ARG A 73 -10.05 10.64 -20.62
CA ARG A 73 -9.67 10.99 -19.25
C ARG A 73 -10.74 11.82 -18.52
N GLU A 74 -11.50 12.61 -19.26
CA GLU A 74 -12.62 13.41 -18.71
C GLU A 74 -13.85 12.55 -18.35
N LEU A 75 -13.92 11.31 -18.84
CA LEU A 75 -15.03 10.40 -18.51
C LEU A 75 -14.94 9.93 -17.06
N GLN A 76 -16.07 10.01 -16.36
CA GLN A 76 -16.20 9.54 -14.97
C GLN A 76 -16.43 8.02 -14.95
N ILE A 77 -15.34 7.26 -15.09
CA ILE A 77 -15.37 5.78 -15.12
C ILE A 77 -14.69 5.24 -13.86
N ARG A 78 -15.40 4.37 -13.13
CA ARG A 78 -14.93 3.83 -11.83
C ARG A 78 -13.59 3.11 -11.94
N LYS A 79 -13.37 2.35 -13.02
CA LYS A 79 -12.10 1.69 -13.30
C LYS A 79 -11.74 1.76 -14.77
N VAL A 80 -10.60 2.34 -15.08
CA VAL A 80 -9.99 2.31 -16.42
C VAL A 80 -8.70 1.50 -16.35
N MET A 81 -8.52 0.59 -17.29
CA MET A 81 -7.29 -0.19 -17.45
C MET A 81 -6.80 -0.18 -18.89
N VAL A 82 -5.48 -0.12 -19.07
CA VAL A 82 -4.85 -0.09 -20.39
C VAL A 82 -4.53 -1.51 -20.87
N LEU A 83 -4.97 -1.86 -22.08
CA LEU A 83 -4.56 -3.07 -22.78
C LEU A 83 -3.12 -2.88 -23.31
N SER A 84 -2.17 -3.65 -22.77
CA SER A 84 -0.75 -3.54 -23.08
C SER A 84 -0.26 -4.64 -24.02
N GLU A 85 0.64 -4.29 -24.95
CA GLU A 85 1.30 -5.24 -25.86
C GLU A 85 2.73 -5.61 -25.44
N GLY A 86 3.19 -5.17 -24.26
CA GLY A 86 4.44 -5.63 -23.63
C GLY A 86 5.62 -4.67 -23.73
N GLU A 87 5.54 -3.62 -24.56
CA GLU A 87 6.53 -2.55 -24.64
C GLU A 87 5.78 -1.23 -24.83
N GLN A 88 6.14 -0.21 -24.03
CA GLN A 88 5.46 1.09 -23.87
C GLN A 88 4.28 1.12 -22.88
N ILE A 89 4.58 1.39 -21.61
CA ILE A 89 3.71 2.23 -20.77
C ILE A 89 4.59 3.20 -19.98
N CYS A 90 5.32 4.06 -20.68
CA CYS A 90 6.05 5.16 -20.05
C CYS A 90 5.20 6.45 -19.94
N GLU A 91 4.04 6.53 -20.60
CA GLU A 91 3.28 7.79 -20.72
C GLU A 91 1.89 7.77 -20.04
N LEU A 92 1.44 6.64 -19.51
CA LEU A 92 0.06 6.47 -18.99
C LEU A 92 0.03 6.12 -17.49
N SER A 93 0.92 6.73 -16.70
CA SER A 93 1.14 6.45 -15.26
C SER A 93 -0.09 6.60 -14.33
N GLU A 94 -1.23 7.05 -14.85
CA GLU A 94 -2.48 7.24 -14.11
C GLU A 94 -3.39 5.99 -14.14
N TYR A 95 -3.15 5.03 -15.05
CA TYR A 95 -4.00 3.86 -15.22
C TYR A 95 -3.21 2.57 -15.07
N SER A 96 -3.79 1.61 -14.34
CA SER A 96 -3.29 0.23 -14.29
C SER A 96 -3.40 -0.41 -15.67
N ALA A 97 -2.51 -1.35 -16.00
CA ALA A 97 -2.51 -2.02 -17.29
C ALA A 97 -2.67 -3.53 -17.13
N VAL A 98 -3.19 -4.16 -18.18
CA VAL A 98 -3.37 -5.61 -18.28
C VAL A 98 -2.81 -6.08 -19.63
N TYR A 99 -2.07 -7.19 -19.64
CA TYR A 99 -1.44 -7.66 -20.88
C TYR A 99 -2.50 -8.23 -21.85
N LYS A 100 -2.49 -7.77 -23.09
CA LYS A 100 -3.51 -8.07 -24.12
C LYS A 100 -3.51 -9.53 -24.57
N TYR A 101 -2.34 -10.17 -24.57
CA TYR A 101 -2.13 -11.51 -25.11
C TYR A 101 -1.94 -12.58 -24.02
N GLN A 102 -2.46 -12.33 -22.81
CA GLN A 102 -2.53 -13.35 -21.76
C GLN A 102 -3.79 -14.22 -21.89
N PRO A 103 -3.86 -15.38 -21.21
CA PRO A 103 -5.08 -16.18 -21.14
C PRO A 103 -6.28 -15.33 -20.66
N ALA A 104 -7.41 -15.44 -21.35
CA ALA A 104 -8.56 -14.56 -21.12
C ALA A 104 -9.16 -14.71 -19.69
N ASP A 105 -9.12 -15.91 -19.10
CA ASP A 105 -9.48 -16.12 -17.68
C ASP A 105 -8.57 -15.31 -16.74
N SER A 106 -7.26 -15.29 -16.99
CA SER A 106 -6.29 -14.51 -16.20
C SER A 106 -6.52 -13.01 -16.36
N LEU A 107 -6.77 -12.55 -17.60
CA LEU A 107 -7.08 -11.16 -17.90
C LEU A 107 -8.32 -10.69 -17.11
N ILE A 108 -9.42 -11.45 -17.17
CA ILE A 108 -10.64 -11.10 -16.43
C ILE A 108 -10.39 -11.13 -14.92
N ALA A 109 -9.70 -12.14 -14.40
CA ALA A 109 -9.40 -12.23 -12.97
C ALA A 109 -8.61 -11.00 -12.47
N GLU A 110 -7.59 -10.58 -13.23
CA GLU A 110 -6.78 -9.39 -12.93
C GLU A 110 -7.62 -8.11 -12.97
N VAL A 111 -8.46 -7.94 -14.00
CA VAL A 111 -9.35 -6.78 -14.13
C VAL A 111 -10.33 -6.71 -12.96
N MET A 112 -10.93 -7.84 -12.60
CA MET A 112 -11.92 -7.89 -11.51
C MET A 112 -11.28 -7.70 -10.14
N ASP A 113 -10.08 -8.24 -9.89
CA ASP A 113 -9.33 -7.96 -8.66
C ASP A 113 -9.00 -6.47 -8.55
N SER A 114 -8.54 -5.87 -9.65
CA SER A 114 -8.24 -4.44 -9.71
C SER A 114 -9.48 -3.57 -9.50
N TYR A 115 -10.64 -3.97 -10.05
CA TYR A 115 -11.92 -3.29 -9.87
C TYR A 115 -12.50 -3.46 -8.45
N ALA A 116 -12.32 -4.63 -7.82
CA ALA A 116 -12.74 -4.88 -6.44
C ALA A 116 -11.94 -4.04 -5.43
N ARG A 117 -10.66 -3.77 -5.72
CA ARG A 117 -9.81 -2.87 -4.92
C ARG A 117 -10.19 -1.40 -5.04
N VAL A 118 -10.95 -1.00 -6.05
CA VAL A 118 -11.58 0.32 -6.09
C VAL A 118 -12.69 0.31 -5.04
N LYS A 119 -12.42 0.79 -3.82
CA LYS A 119 -13.47 1.09 -2.83
C LYS A 119 -14.45 2.08 -3.48
N GLU A 120 -15.75 2.01 -3.19
CA GLU A 120 -16.70 3.06 -3.56
C GLU A 120 -16.10 4.41 -3.14
N ALA A 121 -15.67 5.20 -4.11
CA ALA A 121 -15.25 6.56 -3.86
C ALA A 121 -16.53 7.38 -3.73
N PRO A 122 -16.91 7.89 -2.54
CA PRO A 122 -17.77 9.06 -2.52
C PRO A 122 -17.05 10.16 -3.32
N ALA A 123 -17.82 11.07 -3.93
CA ALA A 123 -17.42 12.11 -4.89
C ALA A 123 -16.39 13.16 -4.38
N ALA A 124 -15.37 12.74 -3.64
CA ALA A 124 -14.27 13.50 -3.08
C ALA A 124 -12.93 13.12 -3.73
N ALA A 125 -12.94 12.72 -5.01
CA ALA A 125 -11.74 12.48 -5.83
C ALA A 125 -10.97 13.77 -6.19
N LEU A 126 -10.86 14.69 -5.23
CA LEU A 126 -9.98 15.87 -5.27
C LEU A 126 -9.03 15.92 -4.07
N PHE A 127 -9.17 15.03 -3.08
CA PHE A 127 -8.25 14.93 -1.96
C PHE A 127 -7.85 13.47 -1.77
N LYS A 128 -6.60 13.13 -2.12
CA LYS A 128 -5.97 11.95 -1.53
C LYS A 128 -5.97 12.21 -0.01
N PRO A 129 -6.56 11.33 0.82
CA PRO A 129 -6.42 11.46 2.26
C PRO A 129 -4.94 11.54 2.60
N GLU A 130 -4.58 12.44 3.52
CA GLU A 130 -3.20 12.56 4.00
C GLU A 130 -2.74 11.19 4.53
N VAL A 131 -1.61 10.71 4.03
CA VAL A 131 -1.06 9.40 4.40
C VAL A 131 -0.54 9.48 5.82
N GLU A 132 -1.04 8.62 6.71
CA GLU A 132 -0.61 8.58 8.10
C GLU A 132 0.77 7.91 8.19
N VAL A 133 1.82 8.69 8.47
CA VAL A 133 3.16 8.14 8.71
C VAL A 133 3.40 7.98 10.21
N THR A 134 3.47 6.74 10.66
CA THR A 134 3.69 6.39 12.07
C THR A 134 5.06 5.76 12.27
N GLY A 135 5.86 6.37 13.15
CA GLY A 135 7.15 5.84 13.55
C GLY A 135 7.05 4.89 14.74
N ILE A 136 7.86 3.85 14.75
CA ILE A 136 8.04 2.96 15.88
C ILE A 136 9.52 2.99 16.25
N TYR A 137 9.83 3.51 17.44
CA TYR A 137 11.21 3.68 17.89
C TYR A 137 11.34 3.58 19.42
N SER A 138 12.44 3.03 19.91
CA SER A 138 12.78 3.09 21.32
C SER A 138 14.30 3.12 21.52
N PRO A 139 14.83 4.01 22.39
CA PRO A 139 16.24 3.99 22.78
C PRO A 139 16.57 2.80 23.72
N VAL A 140 15.55 1.98 24.06
CA VAL A 140 15.69 0.78 24.89
C VAL A 140 15.50 -0.45 24.01
N LYS A 141 16.51 -1.33 23.99
CA LYS A 141 16.47 -2.59 23.24
C LYS A 141 15.56 -3.62 23.93
N ARG A 142 15.09 -4.60 23.14
CA ARG A 142 14.26 -5.72 23.61
C ARG A 142 12.98 -5.27 24.33
N THR A 143 12.33 -4.25 23.76
CA THR A 143 11.04 -3.71 24.20
C THR A 143 9.84 -4.32 23.48
N GLY A 144 10.06 -5.18 22.47
CA GLY A 144 8.99 -5.76 21.64
C GLY A 144 8.62 -4.90 20.42
N LYS A 145 9.48 -3.94 20.05
CA LYS A 145 9.30 -2.98 18.95
C LYS A 145 8.76 -3.59 17.66
N THR A 146 9.52 -4.50 17.04
CA THR A 146 9.17 -5.14 15.77
C THR A 146 7.88 -5.95 15.87
N SER A 147 7.70 -6.70 16.96
CA SER A 147 6.45 -7.47 17.17
C SER A 147 5.25 -6.54 17.32
N PHE A 148 5.38 -5.41 18.01
CA PHE A 148 4.33 -4.40 18.09
C PHE A 148 4.02 -3.79 16.71
N ALA A 149 5.04 -3.40 15.95
CA ALA A 149 4.85 -2.79 14.64
C ALA A 149 4.15 -3.75 13.66
N LEU A 150 4.56 -5.02 13.63
CA LEU A 150 3.91 -6.07 12.83
C LEU A 150 2.48 -6.37 13.29
N THR A 151 2.21 -6.33 14.61
CA THR A 151 0.85 -6.52 15.14
C THR A 151 -0.07 -5.36 14.77
N LEU A 152 0.42 -4.12 14.93
CA LEU A 152 -0.28 -2.90 14.57
C LEU A 152 -0.60 -2.87 13.08
N GLY A 153 0.39 -3.15 12.23
CA GLY A 153 0.21 -3.17 10.79
C GLY A 153 -0.86 -4.15 10.34
N GLN A 154 -0.80 -5.41 10.81
CA GLN A 154 -1.79 -6.43 10.46
C GLN A 154 -3.21 -6.05 10.92
N LEU A 155 -3.36 -5.46 12.11
CA LEU A 155 -4.68 -5.05 12.60
C LEU A 155 -5.24 -3.84 11.83
N LEU A 156 -4.41 -2.85 11.52
CA LEU A 156 -4.81 -1.70 10.69
C LEU A 156 -5.16 -2.12 9.25
N ALA A 157 -4.41 -3.08 8.70
CA ALA A 157 -4.59 -3.60 7.35
C ALA A 157 -5.93 -4.29 7.10
N SER A 158 -6.69 -4.59 8.16
CA SER A 158 -8.07 -5.09 8.03
C SER A 158 -9.06 -4.06 7.47
N THR A 159 -8.71 -2.76 7.52
CA THR A 159 -9.61 -1.67 7.10
C THR A 159 -8.92 -0.61 6.23
N LYS A 160 -7.61 -0.43 6.39
CA LYS A 160 -6.80 0.56 5.66
C LYS A 160 -5.78 -0.14 4.76
N ALA A 161 -5.35 0.50 3.68
CA ALA A 161 -4.14 0.08 2.96
C ALA A 161 -2.90 0.47 3.78
N VAL A 162 -2.13 -0.52 4.25
CA VAL A 162 -0.97 -0.30 5.15
C VAL A 162 0.31 -0.86 4.55
N LEU A 163 1.36 -0.04 4.53
CA LEU A 163 2.73 -0.44 4.20
C LEU A 163 3.61 -0.42 5.44
N TYR A 164 4.32 -1.50 5.72
CA TYR A 164 5.34 -1.59 6.77
C TYR A 164 6.75 -1.61 6.17
N LEU A 165 7.61 -0.75 6.70
CA LEU A 165 9.04 -0.68 6.37
C LEU A 165 9.85 -0.90 7.64
N ASN A 166 10.71 -1.92 7.62
CA ASN A 166 11.68 -2.17 8.69
C ASN A 166 13.03 -1.55 8.30
N LEU A 167 13.52 -0.66 9.17
CA LEU A 167 14.79 0.06 9.02
C LEU A 167 15.80 -0.38 10.10
N GLU A 168 15.65 -1.58 10.64
CA GLU A 168 16.60 -2.19 11.57
C GLU A 168 17.76 -2.83 10.82
N GLU A 169 18.90 -2.87 11.49
CA GLU A 169 20.16 -3.33 10.90
C GLU A 169 20.23 -4.85 10.78
N TYR A 170 19.48 -5.54 11.64
CA TYR A 170 19.41 -6.99 11.70
C TYR A 170 17.97 -7.41 11.98
N ALA A 171 17.13 -7.36 10.94
CA ALA A 171 15.70 -7.65 11.05
C ALA A 171 15.38 -9.16 11.08
N GLY A 172 16.17 -10.00 10.42
CA GLY A 172 16.03 -11.47 10.43
C GLY A 172 14.74 -12.00 9.82
N PHE A 173 14.13 -11.25 8.88
CA PHE A 173 12.82 -11.58 8.30
C PHE A 173 12.81 -12.87 7.48
N ASP A 174 13.91 -13.21 6.82
CA ASP A 174 14.05 -14.44 6.04
C ASP A 174 13.86 -15.69 6.91
N VAL A 175 14.49 -15.69 8.08
CA VAL A 175 14.35 -16.75 9.09
C VAL A 175 12.99 -16.66 9.77
N LEU A 176 12.55 -15.46 10.14
CA LEU A 176 11.29 -15.22 10.86
C LEU A 176 10.07 -15.67 10.04
N MET A 177 10.10 -15.41 8.73
CA MET A 177 9.03 -15.74 7.78
C MET A 177 9.26 -17.07 7.07
N ASN A 178 10.38 -17.75 7.32
CA ASN A 178 10.81 -18.97 6.62
C ASN A 178 10.73 -18.83 5.08
N ARG A 179 11.26 -17.73 4.56
CA ARG A 179 11.13 -17.34 3.15
C ARG A 179 12.37 -16.61 2.65
N GLN A 180 12.72 -16.84 1.38
CA GLN A 180 13.72 -16.05 0.67
C GLN A 180 13.05 -14.89 -0.07
N PHE A 181 13.76 -13.76 -0.14
CA PHE A 181 13.32 -12.57 -0.83
C PHE A 181 14.27 -12.28 -1.99
N ASP A 182 13.71 -12.02 -3.17
CA ASP A 182 14.47 -11.71 -4.39
C ASP A 182 14.91 -10.24 -4.46
N GLY A 183 14.43 -9.40 -3.53
CA GLY A 183 14.83 -8.01 -3.37
C GLY A 183 14.35 -7.44 -2.03
N ASP A 184 14.90 -6.29 -1.66
CA ASP A 184 14.68 -5.64 -0.37
C ASP A 184 14.53 -4.11 -0.45
N ILE A 185 14.43 -3.46 0.69
CA ILE A 185 14.27 -2.00 0.77
C ILE A 185 15.43 -1.22 0.15
N SER A 186 16.64 -1.78 0.11
CA SER A 186 17.80 -1.15 -0.54
C SER A 186 17.59 -1.08 -2.06
N ASP A 187 16.94 -2.10 -2.65
CA ASP A 187 16.52 -2.05 -4.06
C ASP A 187 15.49 -0.95 -4.29
N LEU A 188 14.54 -0.76 -3.37
CA LEU A 188 13.57 0.33 -3.46
C LEU A 188 14.26 1.69 -3.39
N MET A 189 15.24 1.84 -2.50
CA MET A 189 15.99 3.08 -2.30
C MET A 189 16.82 3.50 -3.52
N TYR A 190 17.37 2.53 -4.27
CA TYR A 190 18.08 2.83 -5.52
C TYR A 190 17.23 3.60 -6.55
N PHE A 191 15.90 3.45 -6.51
CA PHE A 191 14.98 4.12 -7.44
C PHE A 191 14.28 5.34 -6.84
N SER A 192 14.51 5.63 -5.55
CA SER A 192 13.99 6.84 -4.89
C SER A 192 14.49 8.10 -5.62
N GLY A 193 13.62 9.08 -5.87
CA GLY A 193 13.98 10.31 -6.60
C GLY A 193 14.05 10.20 -8.13
N SER A 194 13.76 9.04 -8.73
CA SER A 194 13.70 8.86 -10.19
C SER A 194 12.33 9.19 -10.84
N GLY A 195 11.36 9.64 -10.05
CA GLY A 195 9.99 10.00 -10.49
C GLY A 195 8.92 8.91 -10.29
N LYS A 196 7.65 9.31 -10.28
CA LYS A 196 6.44 8.52 -9.92
C LYS A 196 6.36 7.13 -10.56
N GLY A 197 6.66 7.00 -11.84
CA GLY A 197 6.49 5.75 -12.60
C GLY A 197 7.41 4.62 -12.12
N ASN A 198 8.66 4.95 -11.77
CA ASN A 198 9.67 3.95 -11.41
C ASN A 198 9.46 3.42 -9.99
N LEU A 199 9.04 4.28 -9.05
CA LEU A 199 8.76 3.87 -7.68
C LEU A 199 7.59 2.86 -7.62
N ILE A 200 6.46 3.17 -8.24
CA ILE A 200 5.25 2.32 -8.15
C ILE A 200 5.49 0.96 -8.79
N SER A 201 6.10 0.91 -9.98
CA SER A 201 6.41 -0.36 -10.66
C SER A 201 7.36 -1.22 -9.83
N LYS A 202 8.38 -0.60 -9.21
CA LYS A 202 9.34 -1.34 -8.39
C LYS A 202 8.72 -1.80 -7.07
N LEU A 203 7.90 -0.95 -6.45
CA LEU A 203 7.14 -1.28 -5.25
C LEU A 203 6.30 -2.54 -5.48
N GLY A 204 5.54 -2.61 -6.58
CA GLY A 204 4.73 -3.79 -6.91
C GLY A 204 5.52 -5.09 -7.06
N GLY A 205 6.79 -5.02 -7.47
CA GLY A 205 7.66 -6.20 -7.57
C GLY A 205 8.35 -6.61 -6.26
N LEU A 206 8.41 -5.73 -5.26
CA LEU A 206 9.08 -5.97 -3.98
C LEU A 206 8.10 -6.29 -2.85
N VAL A 207 6.87 -5.76 -2.93
CA VAL A 207 5.85 -5.93 -1.89
C VAL A 207 5.58 -7.40 -1.61
N GLN A 208 5.61 -7.71 -0.33
CA GLN A 208 5.16 -8.97 0.25
C GLN A 208 3.96 -8.70 1.15
N THR A 209 3.12 -9.70 1.38
CA THR A 209 1.90 -9.52 2.18
C THR A 209 1.81 -10.58 3.28
N ILE A 210 1.41 -10.15 4.48
CA ILE A 210 1.10 -11.00 5.63
C ILE A 210 -0.18 -10.51 6.33
N ASN A 211 -1.23 -11.33 6.37
CA ASN A 211 -2.54 -10.93 6.93
C ASN A 211 -3.02 -9.54 6.46
N ASN A 212 -2.95 -9.28 5.15
CA ASN A 212 -3.25 -8.02 4.48
C ASN A 212 -2.27 -6.86 4.73
N LEU A 213 -1.30 -7.00 5.64
CA LEU A 213 -0.23 -6.03 5.79
C LEU A 213 0.76 -6.21 4.65
N ASP A 214 0.93 -5.17 3.85
CA ASP A 214 2.02 -5.12 2.89
C ASP A 214 3.31 -4.69 3.58
N TYR A 215 4.42 -5.30 3.19
CA TYR A 215 5.75 -4.94 3.65
C TYR A 215 6.77 -5.07 2.53
N ILE A 216 7.83 -4.30 2.65
CA ILE A 216 9.05 -4.50 1.86
C ILE A 216 10.03 -5.30 2.71
N PRO A 217 10.67 -6.36 2.17
CA PRO A 217 11.71 -7.06 2.90
C PRO A 217 12.78 -6.08 3.40
N PRO A 218 13.22 -6.20 4.67
CA PRO A 218 14.26 -5.35 5.22
C PRO A 218 15.58 -5.57 4.48
N ALA A 219 16.44 -4.56 4.53
CA ALA A 219 17.77 -4.65 3.92
C ALA A 219 18.53 -5.88 4.41
N PHE A 220 19.08 -6.65 3.47
CA PHE A 220 19.91 -7.80 3.80
C PHE A 220 21.17 -7.39 4.57
N SER A 221 21.78 -6.27 4.18
CA SER A 221 23.02 -5.77 4.75
C SER A 221 22.84 -4.43 5.47
N PRO A 222 23.27 -4.32 6.74
CA PRO A 222 23.22 -3.05 7.48
C PRO A 222 24.22 -2.01 6.95
N PHE A 223 25.11 -2.38 6.04
CA PHE A 223 26.00 -1.42 5.38
C PHE A 223 25.24 -0.63 4.31
N ASP A 224 24.24 -1.23 3.68
CA ASP A 224 23.41 -0.57 2.68
C ASP A 224 22.56 0.50 3.36
N LEU A 225 21.90 0.17 4.47
CA LEU A 225 21.14 1.14 5.28
C LEU A 225 21.98 2.35 5.73
N ARG A 226 23.22 2.11 6.17
CA ARG A 226 24.16 3.17 6.60
C ARG A 226 24.61 4.07 5.46
N SER A 227 24.62 3.56 4.23
CA SER A 227 25.05 4.35 3.08
C SER A 227 24.02 5.43 2.71
N ILE A 228 22.76 5.19 3.05
CA ILE A 228 21.62 6.03 2.66
C ILE A 228 21.52 7.25 3.59
N LYS A 229 21.45 8.44 2.98
CA LYS A 229 21.33 9.72 3.67
C LYS A 229 19.91 9.99 4.15
N CYS A 230 19.80 10.80 5.20
CA CYS A 230 18.52 11.27 5.73
C CYS A 230 17.62 11.89 4.63
N SER A 231 18.20 12.68 3.72
CA SER A 231 17.44 13.30 2.62
C SER A 231 16.84 12.29 1.65
N GLU A 232 17.51 11.17 1.41
CA GLU A 232 17.03 10.10 0.53
C GLU A 232 15.90 9.33 1.21
N TRP A 233 16.01 9.06 2.51
CA TRP A 233 14.94 8.47 3.31
C TRP A 233 13.69 9.35 3.31
N LEU A 234 13.85 10.65 3.56
CA LEU A 234 12.75 11.62 3.49
C LEU A 234 12.12 11.62 2.08
N GLY A 235 12.95 11.63 1.04
CA GLY A 235 12.50 11.52 -0.35
C GLY A 235 11.64 10.29 -0.61
N LEU A 236 12.08 9.10 -0.15
CA LEU A 236 11.27 7.88 -0.28
C LEU A 236 9.93 8.02 0.47
N ILE A 237 9.95 8.53 1.70
CA ILE A 237 8.73 8.69 2.50
C ILE A 237 7.75 9.63 1.79
N GLU A 238 8.22 10.74 1.22
CA GLU A 238 7.37 11.66 0.44
C GLU A 238 6.88 11.06 -0.87
N ASP A 239 7.72 10.32 -1.58
CA ASP A 239 7.31 9.65 -2.82
C ASP A 239 6.25 8.59 -2.51
N LEU A 240 6.39 7.82 -1.42
CA LEU A 240 5.36 6.88 -0.97
C LEU A 240 4.06 7.60 -0.58
N CYS A 241 4.16 8.70 0.17
CA CYS A 241 3.01 9.50 0.57
C CYS A 241 2.29 10.14 -0.63
N SER A 242 3.03 10.51 -1.68
CA SER A 242 2.49 11.17 -2.86
C SER A 242 1.92 10.18 -3.86
N TYR A 243 2.64 9.10 -4.13
CA TYR A 243 2.42 8.26 -5.31
C TYR A 243 1.84 6.87 -5.02
N SER A 244 2.00 6.34 -3.82
CA SER A 244 1.43 5.02 -3.48
C SER A 244 -0.07 5.10 -3.18
N SER A 245 -0.75 3.94 -3.13
CA SER A 245 -2.15 3.83 -2.69
C SER A 245 -2.30 3.56 -1.19
N TYR A 246 -1.22 3.63 -0.42
CA TYR A 246 -1.27 3.36 1.03
C TYR A 246 -1.89 4.52 1.79
N GLU A 247 -2.73 4.18 2.76
CA GLU A 247 -3.36 5.11 3.71
C GLU A 247 -2.50 5.29 4.96
N VAL A 248 -1.69 4.28 5.30
CA VAL A 248 -0.79 4.27 6.47
C VAL A 248 0.58 3.72 6.08
N ILE A 249 1.64 4.40 6.50
CA ILE A 249 3.02 3.91 6.43
C ILE A 249 3.56 3.74 7.84
N LEU A 250 3.98 2.52 8.18
CA LEU A 250 4.62 2.19 9.45
C LEU A 250 6.13 2.09 9.26
N LEU A 251 6.88 2.93 9.97
CA LEU A 251 8.34 2.98 9.94
C LEU A 251 8.91 2.40 11.23
N ASP A 252 9.54 1.24 11.14
CA ASP A 252 10.15 0.56 12.28
C ASP A 252 11.66 0.83 12.33
N PHE A 253 12.03 1.84 13.12
CA PHE A 253 13.37 2.43 13.08
C PHE A 253 14.43 1.59 13.82
N GLY A 254 15.59 1.46 13.18
CA GLY A 254 16.87 1.08 13.81
C GLY A 254 17.65 2.28 14.35
N GLU A 255 18.82 2.03 14.92
CA GLU A 255 19.71 3.08 15.46
C GLU A 255 20.67 3.65 14.41
N GLN A 256 20.92 2.93 13.32
CA GLN A 256 21.91 3.27 12.28
C GLN A 256 21.33 4.05 11.09
N VAL A 257 20.04 4.40 11.11
CA VAL A 257 19.49 5.32 10.11
C VAL A 257 20.12 6.70 10.27
N ASP A 258 20.50 7.32 9.15
CA ASP A 258 21.13 8.63 9.16
C ASP A 258 20.16 9.71 9.66
N ASN A 259 20.60 10.48 10.65
CA ASN A 259 19.83 11.51 11.34
C ASN A 259 18.41 11.08 11.79
N LEU A 260 18.34 10.01 12.58
CA LEU A 260 17.09 9.49 13.16
C LEU A 260 16.11 10.56 13.70
N PRO A 261 16.53 11.60 14.47
CA PRO A 261 15.61 12.62 14.96
C PRO A 261 14.81 13.33 13.87
N GLU A 262 15.43 13.63 12.73
CA GLU A 262 14.77 14.27 11.58
C GLU A 262 13.73 13.34 10.95
N LEU A 263 14.06 12.06 10.79
CA LEU A 263 13.13 11.04 10.28
C LEU A 263 11.94 10.83 11.22
N LEU A 264 12.20 10.83 12.52
CA LEU A 264 11.12 10.79 13.53
C LEU A 264 10.26 12.04 13.47
N ASN A 265 10.84 13.23 13.24
CA ASN A 265 10.06 14.46 13.14
C ASN A 265 9.08 14.46 11.95
N ARG A 266 9.43 13.75 10.87
CA ARG A 266 8.56 13.52 9.73
C ARG A 266 7.42 12.52 10.00
N CYS A 267 7.44 11.79 11.11
CA CYS A 267 6.29 10.99 11.51
C CYS A 267 5.22 11.89 12.12
N GLY A 268 3.94 11.67 11.81
CA GLY A 268 2.83 12.37 12.47
C GLY A 268 2.61 11.87 13.91
N LYS A 269 2.99 10.63 14.17
CA LYS A 269 2.88 9.95 15.48
C LYS A 269 4.04 8.99 15.66
N ILE A 270 4.51 8.84 16.90
CA ILE A 270 5.59 7.92 17.24
C ILE A 270 5.16 7.03 18.39
N TYR A 271 5.20 5.72 18.19
CA TYR A 271 5.05 4.76 19.27
C TYR A 271 6.40 4.36 19.83
N MET A 272 6.55 4.52 21.14
CA MET A 272 7.76 4.15 21.88
C MET A 272 7.47 3.05 22.89
N PRO A 273 7.67 1.76 22.53
CA PRO A 273 7.70 0.68 23.51
C PRO A 273 8.77 0.94 24.58
N VAL A 274 8.37 0.91 25.86
CA VAL A 274 9.25 1.19 27.02
C VAL A 274 9.30 0.03 28.01
N ARG A 275 10.34 0.05 28.86
CA ARG A 275 10.43 -0.77 30.07
C ARG A 275 10.59 0.15 31.28
N GLU A 276 10.16 -0.31 32.44
CA GLU A 276 10.13 0.48 33.68
C GLU A 276 11.34 0.22 34.60
N ASP A 277 12.26 -0.66 34.21
CA ASP A 277 13.48 -0.88 34.99
C ASP A 277 14.38 0.37 34.97
N SER A 278 15.16 0.55 36.04
CA SER A 278 15.97 1.77 36.24
C SER A 278 16.90 2.09 35.07
N MET A 279 17.41 1.05 34.38
CA MET A 279 18.29 1.23 33.23
C MET A 279 17.52 1.75 32.01
N ALA A 280 16.34 1.18 31.74
CA ALA A 280 15.46 1.66 30.67
C ALA A 280 15.02 3.11 30.89
N VAL A 281 14.56 3.44 32.09
CA VAL A 281 14.14 4.81 32.46
C VAL A 281 15.28 5.81 32.28
N THR A 282 16.50 5.46 32.70
CA THR A 282 17.68 6.34 32.57
C THR A 282 18.06 6.57 31.10
N LYS A 283 17.97 5.53 30.25
CA LYS A 283 18.23 5.65 28.80
C LYS A 283 17.21 6.55 28.10
N ILE A 284 15.93 6.39 28.43
CA ILE A 284 14.87 7.25 27.89
C ILE A 284 15.11 8.70 28.30
N ALA A 285 15.42 8.94 29.59
CA ALA A 285 15.72 10.29 30.06
C ALA A 285 16.95 10.91 29.37
N GLN A 286 17.98 10.10 29.04
CA GLN A 286 19.12 10.57 28.27
C GLN A 286 18.71 10.93 26.83
N TYR A 287 17.93 10.08 26.16
CA TYR A 287 17.40 10.34 24.83
C TYR A 287 16.59 11.65 24.80
N GLU A 288 15.68 11.85 25.73
CA GLU A 288 14.86 13.07 25.81
C GLU A 288 15.72 14.33 26.01
N LYS A 289 16.74 14.27 26.87
CA LYS A 289 17.69 15.38 27.06
C LYS A 289 18.46 15.70 25.77
N VAL A 290 18.84 14.69 25.00
CA VAL A 290 19.51 14.87 23.71
C VAL A 290 18.58 15.50 22.69
N MET A 291 17.31 15.06 22.61
CA MET A 291 16.32 15.65 21.69
C MET A 291 16.10 17.13 22.00
N VAL A 292 15.95 17.51 23.28
CA VAL A 292 15.85 18.92 23.71
C VAL A 292 17.12 19.70 23.36
N ALA A 293 18.30 19.18 23.69
CA ALA A 293 19.57 19.86 23.41
C ALA A 293 19.87 20.01 21.90
N ARG A 294 19.15 19.29 21.05
CA ARG A 294 19.29 19.30 19.59
C ARG A 294 18.10 19.96 18.90
N GLU A 295 17.19 20.60 19.64
CA GLU A 295 16.02 21.32 19.13
C GLU A 295 14.99 20.41 18.40
N TYR A 296 14.88 19.15 18.85
CA TYR A 296 13.91 18.16 18.37
C TYR A 296 12.80 17.87 19.41
N GLU A 297 12.41 18.85 20.24
CA GLU A 297 11.35 18.68 21.24
C GLU A 297 9.99 18.32 20.62
N GLU A 298 9.74 18.71 19.37
CA GLU A 298 8.54 18.36 18.63
C GLU A 298 8.38 16.83 18.51
N VAL A 299 9.48 16.10 18.33
CA VAL A 299 9.48 14.63 18.29
C VAL A 299 8.96 14.06 19.60
N LEU A 300 9.30 14.66 20.74
CA LEU A 300 8.81 14.24 22.05
C LEU A 300 7.30 14.51 22.19
N GLY A 301 6.81 15.62 21.64
CA GLY A 301 5.39 15.95 21.60
C GLY A 301 4.53 14.96 20.81
N LYS A 302 5.11 14.31 19.78
CA LYS A 302 4.47 13.27 18.96
C LYS A 302 4.65 11.85 19.52
N THR A 303 5.42 11.67 20.60
CA THR A 303 5.81 10.36 21.13
C THR A 303 4.84 9.83 22.19
N ILE A 304 4.27 8.66 21.93
CA ILE A 304 3.41 7.91 22.85
C ILE A 304 4.20 6.73 23.41
N LYS A 305 4.51 6.78 24.70
CA LYS A 305 5.20 5.68 25.40
C LYS A 305 4.22 4.53 25.68
N LEU A 306 4.59 3.32 25.28
CA LEU A 306 3.76 2.12 25.40
C LEU A 306 4.40 1.10 26.33
N LYS A 307 3.63 0.63 27.31
CA LYS A 307 4.00 -0.53 28.12
C LYS A 307 3.37 -1.77 27.51
N LEU A 308 4.14 -2.48 26.71
CA LEU A 308 3.66 -3.68 26.03
C LEU A 308 3.53 -4.85 27.01
N PRO A 309 2.51 -5.71 26.86
CA PRO A 309 2.41 -6.95 27.62
C PRO A 309 3.60 -7.87 27.32
N PHE A 310 4.00 -8.66 28.32
CA PHE A 310 5.07 -9.63 28.13
C PHE A 310 4.55 -10.80 27.32
N HIS A 311 4.88 -10.82 26.03
CA HIS A 311 4.59 -11.94 25.16
C HIS A 311 5.73 -12.98 25.24
N SER A 312 5.47 -14.12 25.90
CA SER A 312 6.35 -15.31 25.91
C SER A 312 5.72 -16.57 25.29
N SER A 313 4.52 -16.45 24.71
CA SER A 313 3.62 -17.60 24.56
C SER A 313 3.58 -18.29 23.21
N PHE A 314 4.44 -17.94 22.24
CA PHE A 314 4.60 -18.77 21.05
C PHE A 314 5.97 -19.46 21.11
N GLY A 315 5.94 -20.76 21.40
CA GLY A 315 7.12 -21.63 21.31
C GLY A 315 7.69 -21.65 19.88
N LYS A 316 8.80 -22.37 19.67
CA LYS A 316 9.39 -22.61 18.34
C LYS A 316 8.33 -23.17 17.37
N LYS A 317 7.62 -22.32 16.62
CA LYS A 317 6.54 -22.76 15.73
C LYS A 317 6.42 -21.80 14.56
N GLU A 318 6.26 -22.42 13.40
CA GLU A 318 5.92 -21.82 12.12
C GLU A 318 4.78 -20.78 12.28
N HIS A 319 4.80 -19.74 11.45
CA HIS A 319 3.78 -18.68 11.43
C HIS A 319 3.69 -17.78 12.68
N TYR A 320 4.82 -17.53 13.35
CA TYR A 320 4.88 -16.65 14.53
C TYR A 320 4.27 -15.27 14.26
N VAL A 321 4.58 -14.66 13.12
CA VAL A 321 4.18 -13.29 12.82
C VAL A 321 2.66 -13.18 12.58
N GLU A 322 2.09 -14.15 11.88
CA GLU A 322 0.65 -14.26 11.63
C GLU A 322 -0.14 -14.47 12.93
N GLN A 323 0.47 -15.11 13.93
CA GLN A 323 -0.16 -15.41 15.22
C GLN A 323 -0.14 -14.23 16.19
N LEU A 324 0.68 -13.19 15.95
CA LEU A 324 0.79 -12.04 16.85
C LEU A 324 -0.55 -11.36 17.13
N ILE A 325 -1.43 -11.28 16.13
CA ILE A 325 -2.76 -10.66 16.29
C ILE A 325 -3.66 -11.44 17.27
N TRP A 326 -3.41 -12.71 17.53
CA TRP A 326 -4.20 -13.55 18.45
C TRP A 326 -3.60 -13.64 19.86
N SER A 327 -2.54 -12.87 20.12
CA SER A 327 -1.86 -12.84 21.42
C SER A 327 -2.36 -11.74 22.35
N GLU A 328 -1.87 -11.72 23.59
CA GLU A 328 -2.05 -10.58 24.51
C GLU A 328 -1.57 -9.26 23.90
N LEU A 329 -0.52 -9.29 23.07
CA LEU A 329 -0.07 -8.11 22.32
C LEU A 329 -1.12 -7.70 21.29
N GLY A 330 -1.73 -8.65 20.58
CA GLY A 330 -2.85 -8.40 19.68
C GLY A 330 -4.03 -7.72 20.38
N ASP A 331 -4.42 -8.22 21.56
CA ASP A 331 -5.50 -7.63 22.34
C ASP A 331 -5.16 -6.22 22.84
N TYR A 332 -3.93 -6.01 23.30
CA TYR A 332 -3.44 -4.68 23.68
C TYR A 332 -3.51 -3.70 22.50
N VAL A 333 -3.06 -4.11 21.31
CA VAL A 333 -3.06 -3.25 20.11
C VAL A 333 -4.48 -2.98 19.61
N ARG A 334 -5.41 -3.95 19.67
CA ARG A 334 -6.83 -3.69 19.36
C ARG A 334 -7.43 -2.64 20.28
N GLN A 335 -7.11 -2.67 21.57
CA GLN A 335 -7.56 -1.65 22.52
C GLN A 335 -6.94 -0.28 22.22
N LEU A 336 -5.66 -0.24 21.82
CA LEU A 336 -4.97 0.99 21.39
C LEU A 336 -5.68 1.61 20.18
N ILE A 337 -5.90 0.85 19.11
CA ILE A 337 -6.59 1.32 17.89
C ILE A 337 -8.00 1.86 18.21
N ARG A 338 -8.76 1.16 19.07
CA ARG A 338 -10.11 1.60 19.48
C ARG A 338 -10.10 2.94 20.23
N LYS A 339 -9.08 3.19 21.08
CA LYS A 339 -8.93 4.44 21.81
C LYS A 339 -8.53 5.62 20.91
N GLU A 340 -7.88 5.36 19.79
CA GLU A 340 -7.52 6.41 18.83
C GLU A 340 -8.65 6.71 17.84
N SER A 341 -9.59 5.78 17.65
CA SER A 341 -10.71 5.91 16.69
C SER A 341 -11.96 6.56 17.28
N GLY A 342 -12.01 6.78 18.61
CA GLY A 342 -13.12 7.40 19.32
C GLY A 342 -12.63 8.56 20.17
#